data_AF-A0A2V8Q2P9-F1
#
_entry.id   AF-A0A2V8Q2P9-F1
#
_cell.length_a   1.000
_cell.length_b   1.000
_cell.length_c   1.000
_cell.angle_alpha   90.00
_cell.angle_beta   90.00
_cell.angle_gamma   90.00
#
_symmetry.space_group_name_H-M   'P 1'
#
loop_
_entity.id
_entity.type
_entity.pdbx_description
1 polymer ?
#
loop_
_entity_poly.entity_id
_entity_poly.type
_entity_poly.pdbx_seq_one_letter_code
_entity_poly.pdbx_strand_id
1 'polypeptide(L)' 'MRTEAYDKLDLAPHLDGGVFESLKDMSNFKSVHLNSDLDTIVWKNGADMSPDFLYEIGVPVAESVPAA' A
#
# COMPACT_ATOMS: atom_id res chain seq x y z
N MET A 1 3.56 -0.80 -26.63
CA MET A 1 2.58 -0.73 -25.53
C MET A 1 3.32 -1.12 -24.26
N ARG A 2 3.43 -0.23 -23.27
CA ARG A 2 3.89 -0.62 -21.93
C ARG A 2 2.71 -1.32 -21.29
N THR A 3 2.84 -2.62 -21.03
CA THR A 3 2.01 -3.28 -20.02
C THR A 3 2.40 -2.66 -18.69
N GLU A 4 1.47 -1.92 -18.07
CA GLU A 4 1.70 -1.39 -16.72
C GLU A 4 1.68 -2.58 -15.76
N ALA A 5 2.88 -3.07 -15.40
CA ALA A 5 3.01 -4.08 -14.36
C ALA A 5 2.68 -3.40 -13.03
N TYR A 6 1.73 -3.95 -12.29
CA TYR A 6 1.38 -3.51 -10.95
C TYR A 6 1.44 -4.68 -9.99
N ASP A 7 1.82 -4.38 -8.76
CA ASP A 7 1.85 -5.36 -7.68
C ASP A 7 0.59 -5.21 -6.82
N LYS A 8 0.11 -6.32 -6.28
CA LYS A 8 -0.91 -6.36 -5.25
C LYS A 8 -0.25 -6.62 -3.92
N LEU A 9 -0.65 -5.86 -2.91
CA LEU A 9 -0.12 -5.95 -1.55
C LEU A 9 -1.26 -6.02 -0.53
N ASP A 10 -1.02 -6.76 0.55
CA ASP A 10 -1.88 -6.81 1.75
C ASP A 10 -1.11 -6.23 2.93
N LEU A 11 -1.55 -5.07 3.43
CA LEU A 11 -0.89 -4.41 4.55
C LEU A 11 -1.33 -4.97 5.90
N ALA A 12 -2.43 -5.72 6.00
CA ALA A 12 -3.00 -6.16 7.27
C ALA A 12 -1.99 -6.86 8.21
N PRO A 13 -1.07 -7.73 7.74
CA PRO A 13 -0.05 -8.37 8.58
C PRO A 13 1.01 -7.41 9.14
N HIS A 14 1.06 -6.18 8.63
CA HIS A 14 2.09 -5.18 8.95
C HIS A 14 1.54 -3.99 9.76
N LEU A 15 0.27 -4.04 10.19
CA LEU A 15 -0.37 -2.95 10.92
C LEU A 15 -0.29 -3.09 12.45
N ASP A 16 0.54 -3.98 12.98
CA ASP A 16 0.65 -4.17 14.43
C ASP A 16 1.54 -3.11 15.08
N GLY A 17 1.00 -2.47 16.13
CA GLY A 17 1.75 -1.58 17.01
C GLY A 17 1.89 -0.12 16.53
N GLY A 18 2.23 0.74 17.48
CA GLY A 18 2.54 2.16 17.23
C GLY A 18 1.42 2.92 16.51
N VAL A 19 1.82 3.76 15.56
CA VAL A 19 0.90 4.56 14.73
C VAL A 19 0.10 3.69 13.74
N PHE A 20 0.63 2.53 13.36
CA PHE A 20 0.05 1.64 12.35
C PHE A 20 -1.18 0.87 12.86
N GLU A 21 -1.29 0.60 14.16
CA GLU A 21 -2.44 -0.10 14.78
C GLU A 21 -3.78 0.56 14.40
N SER A 22 -3.80 1.89 14.34
CA SER A 22 -5.01 2.66 13.98
C SER A 22 -5.45 2.49 12.53
N LEU A 23 -4.57 1.98 11.65
CA LEU A 23 -4.88 1.69 10.24
C LEU A 23 -5.67 0.38 10.07
N LYS A 24 -5.84 -0.43 11.14
CA LYS A 24 -6.79 -1.55 11.13
C LYS A 24 -8.24 -1.09 10.99
N ASP A 25 -8.54 0.17 11.35
CA ASP A 25 -9.80 0.80 11.04
C ASP A 25 -9.84 1.27 9.56
N MET A 26 -10.83 0.80 8.81
CA MET A 26 -10.95 1.08 7.38
C MET A 26 -11.15 2.56 7.06
N SER A 27 -11.70 3.36 7.97
CA SER A 27 -11.87 4.81 7.78
C SER A 27 -10.51 5.50 7.81
N ASN A 28 -9.63 5.07 8.71
CA ASN A 28 -8.25 5.54 8.74
C ASN A 28 -7.47 5.03 7.54
N PHE A 29 -7.57 3.73 7.23
CA PHE A 29 -6.86 3.11 6.10
C PHE A 29 -7.16 3.80 4.76
N LYS A 30 -8.41 4.17 4.52
CA LYS A 30 -8.84 4.86 3.29
C LYS A 30 -8.33 6.29 3.15
N SER A 31 -7.67 6.84 4.18
CA SER A 31 -7.07 8.17 4.13
C SER A 31 -5.69 8.22 3.47
N VAL A 32 -5.22 7.08 2.94
CA VAL A 32 -3.94 6.97 2.22
C VAL A 32 -3.86 7.99 1.09
N HIS A 33 -2.72 8.66 0.98
CA HIS A 33 -2.38 9.56 -0.12
C HIS A 33 -0.88 9.59 -0.34
N LEU A 34 -0.46 10.01 -1.53
CA LEU A 34 0.96 10.20 -1.84
C LEU A 34 1.44 11.50 -1.21
N ASN A 35 2.57 11.45 -0.49
CA ASN A 35 3.35 12.62 -0.12
C ASN A 35 4.49 12.80 -1.14
N SER A 36 4.31 13.73 -2.07
CA SER A 36 5.29 14.00 -3.14
C SER A 36 6.60 14.63 -2.64
N ASP A 37 6.66 15.15 -1.41
CA ASP A 37 7.90 15.71 -0.86
C ASP A 37 8.80 14.62 -0.28
N LEU A 38 8.20 13.52 0.20
CA LEU A 38 8.89 12.38 0.80
C LEU A 38 8.96 11.16 -0.14
N ASP A 39 8.24 11.20 -1.26
CA ASP A 39 8.01 10.05 -2.14
C ASP A 39 7.48 8.80 -1.41
N THR A 40 6.61 9.00 -0.41
CA THR A 40 5.99 7.93 0.39
C THR A 40 4.47 7.97 0.34
N ILE A 41 3.81 6.85 0.61
CA ILE A 41 2.39 6.90 0.96
C ILE A 41 2.25 7.24 2.44
N VAL A 42 1.26 8.07 2.76
CA VAL A 42 1.02 8.57 4.11
C VAL A 42 -0.46 8.53 4.46
N TRP A 43 -0.77 8.47 5.75
CA TRP A 43 -2.11 8.52 6.30
C TRP A 43 -2.30 9.76 7.19
N LYS A 44 -3.56 10.14 7.45
CA LYS A 44 -3.89 11.32 8.28
C LYS A 44 -3.37 11.27 9.71
N ASN A 45 -3.13 10.07 10.24
CA ASN A 45 -2.56 9.83 11.55
C ASN A 45 -1.03 10.01 11.60
N GLY A 46 -0.39 10.32 10.47
CA GLY A 46 1.05 10.49 10.37
C GLY A 46 1.84 9.20 10.13
N ALA A 47 1.17 8.05 9.96
CA ALA A 47 1.84 6.84 9.49
C ALA A 47 2.28 7.02 8.03
N ASP A 48 3.43 6.44 7.69
CA ASP A 48 3.98 6.43 6.34
C ASP A 48 4.57 5.07 5.97
N MET A 49 4.63 4.76 4.69
CA MET A 49 5.34 3.60 4.15
C MET A 49 6.12 4.02 2.89
N SER A 50 7.41 3.69 2.89
CA SER A 50 8.30 3.99 1.77
C SER A 50 8.07 3.06 0.58
N PRO A 51 8.45 3.47 -0.65
CA PRO A 51 8.38 2.61 -1.82
C PRO A 51 9.16 1.31 -1.65
N ASP A 52 10.34 1.34 -1.03
CA ASP A 52 11.19 0.16 -0.82
C ASP A 52 10.44 -0.94 -0.05
N PHE A 53 9.76 -0.58 1.04
CA PHE A 53 8.96 -1.53 1.81
C PHE A 53 7.79 -2.09 0.99
N LEU A 54 7.10 -1.24 0.22
CA LEU A 54 5.97 -1.66 -0.61
C LEU A 54 6.40 -2.62 -1.73
N TYR A 55 7.57 -2.38 -2.37
CA TYR A 55 8.13 -3.27 -3.38
C TYR A 55 8.63 -4.59 -2.79
N GLU A 56 9.09 -4.62 -1.54
CA GLU A 56 9.52 -5.85 -0.87
C GLU A 56 8.35 -6.81 -0.63
N ILE A 57 7.18 -6.29 -0.25
CA ILE A 57 5.99 -7.11 0.08
C ILE A 57 5.00 -7.26 -1.08
N GLY A 58 5.20 -6.50 -2.16
CA GLY A 58 4.35 -6.51 -3.34
C GLY A 58 4.43 -7.83 -4.09
N VAL A 59 3.28 -8.35 -4.51
CA VAL A 59 3.21 -9.54 -5.36
C VAL A 59 2.79 -9.12 -6.77
N PRO A 60 3.59 -9.43 -7.81
CA PRO A 60 3.25 -9.12 -9.19
C PRO A 60 1.89 -9.67 -9.57
N VAL A 61 1.01 -8.79 -10.06
CA VAL A 61 -0.23 -9.22 -10.67
C VAL A 61 0.10 -9.63 -12.10
N ALA A 62 0.42 -10.91 -12.28
CA ALA A 62 0.36 -11.51 -13.60
C ALA A 62 -1.08 -11.33 -14.10
N GLU A 63 -1.27 -10.70 -15.26
CA GLU A 63 -2.60 -10.46 -15.81
C GLU A 63 -3.39 -11.77 -15.85
N SER A 64 -4.30 -11.96 -14.88
CA SER A 64 -5.34 -12.96 -15.02
C SER A 64 -6.36 -12.35 -15.96
N VAL A 65 -6.20 -12.65 -17.26
CA VAL A 65 -7.31 -12.55 -18.21
C VAL A 65 -8.50 -13.23 -17.52
N PRO A 66 -9.61 -12.54 -17.25
CA PRO A 66 -10.75 -13.17 -16.62
C PRO A 66 -11.20 -14.33 -17.51
N ALA A 67 -11.29 -15.53 -16.93
CA ALA A 67 -11.92 -16.66 -17.59
C ALA A 67 -13.36 -16.26 -17.93
N ALA A 68 -13.71 -16.45 -19.21
CA ALA A 68 -14.97 -16.09 -19.85
C ALA A 68 -16.22 -16.64 -19.13
#